data_AF-A0A2I1H277-F1
#
_entry.id   AF-A0A2I1H277-F1
#
_cell.length_a   1.000
_cell.length_b   1.000
_cell.length_c   1.000
_cell.angle_alpha   90.00
_cell.angle_beta   90.00
_cell.angle_gamma   90.00
#
_symmetry.space_group_name_H-M   'P 1'
#
loop_
_entity.id
_entity.type
_entity.pdbx_description
1 polymer ?
#
loop_
_entity_poly.entity_id
_entity_poly.type
_entity_poly.pdbx_seq_one_letter_code
_entity_poly.pdbx_strand_id
1 'polypeptide(L)'
;MNGNNNESAQLSNFFNSQMGRMTRVFYQHQRKGNLPIQNADEFVCLIEAHDPELCSFFDILFRSMNPNETRQQLKQKVMMLCYQMAALRNKQVSGAKAAIGLYMTGTGTSTAGINTLSNMGISATYQTVYNNKKKIVAAHEQSVQKYISDN
;
A
#
# COMPACT_ATOMS: atom_id res chain seq x y z
N MET A 1 -12.27 2.35 -35.70
CA MET A 1 -12.61 2.09 -34.28
C MET A 1 -11.35 1.94 -33.41
N ASN A 2 -10.34 2.82 -33.53
CA ASN A 2 -9.05 2.68 -32.82
C ASN A 2 -8.73 3.80 -31.81
N GLY A 3 -9.65 4.77 -31.61
CA GLY A 3 -9.44 5.92 -30.71
C GLY A 3 -9.65 5.59 -29.22
N ASN A 4 -10.76 4.92 -28.89
CA ASN A 4 -11.16 4.67 -27.49
C ASN A 4 -10.17 3.79 -26.69
N ASN A 5 -9.48 2.85 -27.35
CA ASN A 5 -8.56 1.95 -26.64
C ASN A 5 -7.27 2.65 -26.21
N ASN A 6 -6.83 3.67 -26.96
CA ASN A 6 -5.61 4.41 -26.65
C ASN A 6 -5.84 5.40 -25.50
N GLU A 7 -6.98 6.10 -25.50
CA GLU A 7 -7.34 7.05 -24.42
C GLU A 7 -7.55 6.34 -23.07
N SER A 8 -8.22 5.19 -23.07
CA SER A 8 -8.41 4.37 -21.87
C SER A 8 -7.08 3.87 -21.30
N ALA A 9 -6.15 3.43 -22.16
CA ALA A 9 -4.82 3.00 -21.75
C ALA A 9 -3.99 4.16 -21.18
N GLN A 10 -4.04 5.34 -21.80
CA GLN A 10 -3.36 6.54 -21.32
C GLN A 10 -3.88 6.98 -19.95
N LEU A 11 -5.20 6.99 -19.77
CA LEU A 11 -5.85 7.29 -18.50
C LEU A 11 -5.42 6.30 -17.41
N SER A 12 -5.46 5.00 -17.71
CA SER A 12 -5.03 3.95 -16.78
C SER A 12 -3.56 4.11 -16.38
N ASN A 13 -2.68 4.39 -17.34
CA ASN A 13 -1.26 4.61 -17.08
C ASN A 13 -1.01 5.84 -16.22
N PHE A 14 -1.71 6.95 -16.52
CA PHE A 14 -1.67 8.16 -15.70
C PHE A 14 -2.10 7.84 -14.26
N PHE A 15 -3.30 7.27 -14.07
CA PHE A 15 -3.79 6.91 -12.73
C PHE A 15 -2.84 5.96 -11.99
N ASN A 16 -2.32 4.94 -12.65
CA ASN A 16 -1.37 4.00 -12.03
C ASN A 16 -0.08 4.71 -11.59
N SER A 17 0.44 5.63 -12.40
CA SER A 17 1.61 6.44 -12.05
C SER A 17 1.34 7.31 -10.82
N GLN A 18 0.26 8.10 -10.85
CA GLN A 18 -0.14 8.97 -9.74
C GLN A 18 -0.38 8.20 -8.44
N MET A 19 -1.07 7.06 -8.54
CA MET A 19 -1.28 6.15 -7.41
C MET A 19 0.05 5.62 -6.88
N GLY A 20 0.96 5.18 -7.76
CA GLY A 20 2.30 4.72 -7.37
C GLY A 20 3.07 5.79 -6.57
N ARG A 21 3.04 7.04 -7.03
CA ARG A 21 3.65 8.19 -6.36
C ARG A 21 3.02 8.50 -5.02
N MET A 22 1.70 8.64 -4.97
CA MET A 22 0.95 8.95 -3.75
C MET A 22 1.16 7.88 -2.67
N THR A 23 1.08 6.61 -3.04
CA THR A 23 1.31 5.50 -2.08
C THR A 23 2.73 5.49 -1.51
N ARG A 24 3.73 5.89 -2.31
CA ARG A 24 5.11 6.05 -1.86
C ARG A 24 5.25 7.18 -0.86
N VAL A 25 4.61 8.33 -1.10
CA VAL A 25 4.59 9.46 -0.15
C VAL A 25 4.03 9.02 1.20
N PHE A 26 2.88 8.35 1.22
CA PHE A 26 2.28 7.89 2.49
C PHE A 26 3.13 6.84 3.20
N TYR A 27 3.71 5.91 2.46
CA TYR A 27 4.59 4.90 3.04
C TYR A 27 5.79 5.54 3.74
N GLN A 28 6.41 6.55 3.11
CA GLN A 28 7.53 7.27 3.70
C GLN A 28 7.11 8.12 4.91
N HIS A 29 5.97 8.81 4.83
CA HIS A 29 5.41 9.58 5.93
C HIS A 29 5.16 8.71 7.16
N GLN A 30 4.52 7.55 6.97
CA GLN A 30 4.23 6.59 8.06
C GLN A 30 5.49 5.96 8.64
N ARG A 31 6.51 5.67 7.82
CA ARG A 31 7.78 5.10 8.32
C ARG A 31 8.57 6.04 9.22
N LYS A 32 8.34 7.36 9.13
CA LYS A 32 8.91 8.34 10.05
C LYS A 32 8.18 8.39 11.40
N GLY A 33 7.12 7.59 11.59
CA GLY A 33 6.30 7.59 12.80
C GLY A 33 5.20 8.64 12.80
N ASN A 34 4.99 9.35 11.68
CA ASN A 34 3.96 10.37 11.59
C ASN A 34 2.56 9.76 11.55
N LEU A 35 1.61 10.42 12.22
CA LEU A 35 0.20 10.06 12.16
C LEU A 35 -0.42 10.43 10.80
N PRO A 36 -1.50 9.74 10.38
CA PRO A 36 -2.29 10.16 9.23
C PRO A 36 -2.83 11.58 9.42
N ILE A 37 -2.66 12.42 8.38
CA ILE A 37 -3.26 13.75 8.31
C ILE A 37 -4.78 13.62 8.26
N GLN A 38 -5.48 14.39 9.10
CA GLN A 38 -6.94 14.38 9.22
C GLN A 38 -7.61 15.56 8.49
N ASN A 39 -6.85 16.61 8.16
CA ASN A 39 -7.32 17.75 7.39
C ASN A 39 -7.03 17.54 5.89
N ALA A 40 -8.06 17.69 5.05
CA ALA A 40 -7.94 17.45 3.61
C ALA A 40 -7.02 18.45 2.88
N ASP A 41 -6.98 19.72 3.32
CA ASP A 41 -6.14 20.74 2.70
C ASP A 41 -4.67 20.55 3.09
N GLU A 42 -4.40 20.21 4.36
CA GLU A 42 -3.05 19.80 4.81
C GLU A 42 -2.57 18.54 4.09
N PHE A 43 -3.49 17.61 3.83
CA PHE A 43 -3.20 16.39 3.08
C PHE A 43 -2.75 16.70 1.65
N VAL A 44 -3.46 17.60 0.96
CA VAL A 44 -3.09 18.04 -0.39
C VAL A 44 -1.72 18.72 -0.36
N CYS A 45 -1.50 19.63 0.59
CA CYS A 45 -0.21 20.29 0.76
C CYS A 45 0.93 19.28 0.98
N LEU A 46 0.72 18.23 1.80
CA LEU A 46 1.73 17.21 2.05
C LEU A 46 2.10 16.46 0.76
N ILE A 47 1.11 15.97 0.01
CA ILE A 47 1.38 15.14 -1.17
C ILE A 47 2.04 15.94 -2.29
N GLU A 48 1.61 17.18 -2.52
CA GLU A 48 2.14 18.04 -3.58
C GLU A 48 3.53 18.59 -3.22
N ALA A 49 3.80 18.85 -1.94
CA ALA A 49 5.13 19.25 -1.48
C ALA A 49 6.15 18.11 -1.56
N HIS A 50 5.73 16.86 -1.37
CA HIS A 50 6.62 15.69 -1.45
C HIS A 50 6.88 15.23 -2.89
N ASP A 51 5.88 15.31 -3.77
CA ASP A 51 6.02 14.97 -5.18
C ASP A 51 5.22 15.97 -6.02
N PRO A 52 5.88 16.95 -6.68
CA PRO A 52 5.22 17.93 -7.52
C PRO A 52 4.40 17.34 -8.68
N GLU A 53 4.70 16.11 -9.11
CA GLU A 53 3.88 15.44 -10.13
C GLU A 53 2.51 15.00 -9.60
N LEU A 54 2.30 15.00 -8.28
CA LEU A 54 0.98 14.80 -7.66
C LEU A 54 0.12 16.06 -7.68
N CYS A 55 0.64 17.20 -8.13
CA CYS A 55 -0.10 18.44 -8.25
C CYS A 55 -1.40 18.22 -9.03
N SER A 56 -2.52 18.70 -8.48
CA SER A 56 -3.86 18.56 -9.06
C SER A 56 -4.42 17.12 -9.12
N PHE A 57 -3.69 16.08 -8.72
CA PHE A 57 -4.22 14.71 -8.73
C PHE A 57 -5.42 14.55 -7.80
N PHE A 58 -5.35 15.18 -6.61
CA PHE A 58 -6.48 15.22 -5.68
C PHE A 58 -7.68 15.96 -6.27
N ASP A 59 -7.45 17.07 -6.98
CA ASP A 59 -8.52 17.83 -7.63
C ASP A 59 -9.20 17.02 -8.74
N ILE A 60 -8.45 16.20 -9.48
CA ILE A 60 -9.03 15.26 -10.46
C ILE A 60 -9.97 14.29 -9.76
N LEU A 61 -9.52 13.62 -8.69
CA LEU A 61 -10.36 12.70 -7.91
C LEU A 61 -11.59 13.39 -7.31
N PHE A 62 -11.41 14.60 -6.79
CA PHE A 62 -12.48 15.41 -6.23
C PHE A 62 -13.53 15.78 -7.28
N ARG A 63 -13.12 16.22 -8.46
CA ARG A 63 -14.03 16.57 -9.57
C ARG A 63 -14.70 15.36 -10.21
N SER A 64 -14.08 14.18 -10.13
CA SER A 64 -14.68 12.92 -10.61
C SER A 64 -15.81 12.41 -9.71
N MET A 65 -15.95 12.93 -8.49
CA MET A 65 -17.06 12.59 -7.60
C MET A 65 -18.29 13.44 -7.94
N ASN A 66 -19.49 12.84 -7.92
CA ASN A 66 -20.74 13.58 -8.05
C ASN A 66 -21.10 14.25 -6.71
N PRO A 67 -21.16 15.60 -6.63
CA PRO A 67 -21.35 16.28 -5.35
C PRO A 67 -22.84 16.37 -4.99
N ASN A 68 -23.34 15.37 -4.28
CA ASN A 68 -24.59 15.48 -3.52
C ASN A 68 -24.35 16.00 -2.07
N GLU A 69 -23.10 16.28 -1.72
CA GLU A 69 -22.65 16.59 -0.36
C GLU A 69 -21.98 17.97 -0.26
N THR A 70 -21.78 18.45 0.96
CA THR A 70 -21.00 19.67 1.19
C THR A 70 -19.57 19.49 0.70
N ARG A 71 -18.99 20.56 0.11
CA ARG A 71 -17.64 20.55 -0.48
C ARG A 71 -16.56 19.99 0.47
N GLN A 72 -16.68 20.28 1.77
CA GLN A 72 -15.72 19.85 2.78
C GLN A 72 -15.84 18.35 3.12
N GLN A 73 -17.06 17.84 3.26
CA GLN A 73 -17.28 16.41 3.50
C GLN A 73 -16.79 15.58 2.32
N LEU A 74 -17.05 16.05 1.10
CA LEU A 74 -16.57 15.39 -0.12
C LEU A 74 -15.04 15.35 -0.18
N LYS A 75 -14.35 16.44 0.15
CA LYS A 75 -12.88 16.47 0.27
C LYS A 75 -12.37 15.43 1.27
N GLN A 76 -12.97 15.33 2.46
CA GLN A 76 -12.59 14.33 3.46
C GLN A 76 -12.78 12.90 2.95
N LYS A 77 -13.88 12.62 2.23
CA LYS A 77 -14.10 11.30 1.64
C LYS A 77 -13.08 10.94 0.58
N VAL A 78 -12.73 11.88 -0.31
CA VAL A 78 -11.68 11.68 -1.32
C VAL A 78 -10.34 11.40 -0.64
N MET A 79 -9.99 12.14 0.41
CA MET A 79 -8.80 11.89 1.21
C MET A 79 -8.81 10.48 1.83
N MET A 80 -9.94 10.05 2.41
CA MET A 80 -10.09 8.70 2.97
C MET A 80 -9.92 7.62 1.91
N LEU A 81 -10.46 7.81 0.71
CA LEU A 81 -10.26 6.90 -0.41
C LEU A 81 -8.79 6.80 -0.81
N CYS A 82 -8.06 7.91 -0.85
CA CYS A 82 -6.62 7.92 -1.09
C CYS A 82 -5.85 7.08 -0.07
N TYR A 83 -6.17 7.21 1.22
CA TYR A 83 -5.60 6.35 2.26
C TYR A 83 -5.95 4.88 2.09
N GLN A 84 -7.20 4.56 1.76
CA GLN A 84 -7.63 3.18 1.54
C GLN A 84 -6.89 2.53 0.36
N MET A 85 -6.82 3.24 -0.77
CA MET A 85 -6.09 2.74 -1.95
C MET A 85 -4.61 2.53 -1.64
N ALA A 86 -4.01 3.42 -0.85
CA ALA A 86 -2.63 3.25 -0.44
C ALA A 86 -2.41 2.09 0.54
N ALA A 87 -3.30 1.92 1.51
CA ALA A 87 -3.26 0.81 2.43
C ALA A 87 -3.39 -0.53 1.69
N LEU A 88 -4.33 -0.63 0.73
CA LEU A 88 -4.51 -1.83 -0.09
C LEU A 88 -3.27 -2.14 -0.93
N ARG A 89 -2.74 -1.16 -1.66
CA ARG A 89 -1.53 -1.34 -2.47
C ARG A 89 -0.33 -1.73 -1.62
N ASN A 90 -0.11 -1.02 -0.51
CA ASN A 90 1.01 -1.31 0.39
C ASN A 90 0.87 -2.69 1.04
N LYS A 91 -0.35 -3.13 1.35
CA LYS A 91 -0.64 -4.48 1.85
C LYS A 91 -0.29 -5.54 0.80
N GLN A 92 -0.71 -5.37 -0.45
CA GLN A 92 -0.38 -6.32 -1.53
C GLN A 92 1.13 -6.40 -1.78
N VAL A 93 1.81 -5.25 -1.90
CA VAL A 93 3.26 -5.19 -2.11
C VAL A 93 4.02 -5.82 -0.93
N SER A 94 3.65 -5.48 0.30
CA SER A 94 4.30 -6.04 1.50
C SER A 94 4.02 -7.54 1.64
N GLY A 95 2.83 -8.00 1.26
CA GLY A 95 2.47 -9.42 1.21
C GLY A 95 3.32 -10.20 0.22
N ALA A 96 3.51 -9.69 -1.00
CA ALA A 96 4.37 -10.32 -2.01
C ALA A 96 5.82 -10.42 -1.52
N LYS A 97 6.36 -9.34 -0.93
CA LYS A 97 7.71 -9.35 -0.32
C LYS A 97 7.84 -10.37 0.81
N ALA A 98 6.80 -10.52 1.64
CA ALA A 98 6.78 -11.51 2.70
C ALA A 98 6.78 -12.95 2.15
N ALA A 99 6.03 -13.22 1.08
CA ALA A 99 5.99 -14.53 0.43
C ALA A 99 7.36 -14.89 -0.19
N ILE A 100 7.99 -13.94 -0.89
CA ILE A 100 9.35 -14.09 -1.43
C ILE A 100 10.34 -14.41 -0.30
N GLY A 101 10.31 -13.63 0.80
CA GLY A 101 11.20 -13.86 1.93
C GLY A 101 10.98 -15.21 2.63
N LEU A 102 9.73 -15.68 2.73
CA LEU A 102 9.42 -17.01 3.25
C LEU A 102 9.97 -18.11 2.34
N TYR A 103 9.80 -17.97 1.02
CA TYR A 103 10.37 -18.89 0.02
C TYR A 103 11.90 -18.94 0.10
N MET A 104 12.57 -17.79 0.19
CA MET A 104 14.02 -17.70 0.36
C MET A 104 14.49 -18.40 1.64
N THR A 105 13.75 -18.23 2.74
CA THR A 105 14.05 -18.92 3.99
C THR A 105 13.85 -20.44 3.87
N GLY A 106 12.81 -20.88 3.16
CA GLY A 106 12.55 -22.29 2.89
C GLY A 106 13.60 -22.97 1.99
N THR A 107 14.23 -22.22 1.10
CA THR A 107 15.31 -22.68 0.21
C THR A 107 16.70 -22.58 0.83
N GLY A 108 16.80 -22.20 2.11
CA GLY A 108 18.07 -22.12 2.83
C GLY A 108 18.89 -20.86 2.52
N THR A 109 18.29 -19.80 1.98
CA THR A 109 18.98 -18.52 1.77
C THR A 109 19.45 -17.95 3.11
N SER A 110 20.69 -17.48 3.17
CA SER A 110 21.26 -16.91 4.41
C SER A 110 20.53 -15.64 4.86
N THR A 111 20.62 -15.33 6.15
CA THR A 111 20.09 -14.09 6.75
C THR A 111 20.62 -12.86 6.03
N ALA A 112 21.92 -12.85 5.73
CA ALA A 112 22.58 -11.80 4.97
C ALA A 112 22.02 -11.69 3.53
N GLY A 113 21.80 -12.81 2.86
CA GLY A 113 21.19 -12.84 1.52
C GLY A 113 19.77 -12.29 1.50
N ILE A 114 18.94 -12.68 2.48
CA ILE A 114 17.57 -12.17 2.63
C ILE A 114 17.56 -10.66 2.89
N ASN A 115 18.38 -10.18 3.82
CA ASN A 115 18.45 -8.74 4.13
C ASN A 115 19.01 -7.94 2.95
N THR A 116 19.96 -8.50 2.19
CA THR A 116 20.50 -7.88 0.96
C THR A 116 19.40 -7.68 -0.08
N LEU A 117 18.60 -8.71 -0.37
CA LEU A 117 17.45 -8.58 -1.29
C LEU A 117 16.32 -7.72 -0.72
N SER A 118 16.18 -7.64 0.60
CA SER A 118 15.24 -6.70 1.22
C SER A 118 15.66 -5.25 1.06
N ASN A 119 16.96 -4.96 1.21
CA ASN A 119 17.52 -3.63 0.98
C ASN A 119 17.38 -3.18 -0.48
N MET A 120 17.43 -4.13 -1.44
CA MET A 120 17.08 -3.88 -2.85
C MET A 120 15.58 -3.71 -3.10
N GLY A 121 14.74 -3.89 -2.08
CA GLY A 121 13.29 -3.77 -2.18
C GLY A 121 12.59 -4.99 -2.78
N ILE A 122 13.30 -6.11 -3.00
CA ILE A 122 12.78 -7.34 -3.61
C ILE A 122 12.05 -8.22 -2.59
N SER A 123 12.57 -8.30 -1.36
CA SER A 123 12.06 -9.18 -0.30
C SER A 123 11.73 -8.44 0.99
N ALA A 124 11.04 -9.12 1.91
CA ALA A 124 10.92 -8.67 3.30
C ALA A 124 12.23 -8.95 4.05
N THR A 125 12.47 -8.21 5.14
CA THR A 125 13.65 -8.46 5.97
C THR A 125 13.57 -9.84 6.62
N TYR A 126 14.71 -10.43 6.97
CA TYR A 126 14.75 -11.70 7.67
C TYR A 126 13.91 -11.66 8.95
N GLN A 127 13.99 -10.56 9.71
CA GLN A 127 13.21 -10.38 10.93
C GLN A 127 11.70 -10.40 10.66
N THR A 128 11.24 -9.73 9.61
CA THR A 128 9.82 -9.74 9.21
C THR A 128 9.37 -11.16 8.85
N VAL A 129 10.16 -11.89 8.07
CA VAL A 129 9.85 -13.27 7.66
C VAL A 129 9.78 -14.20 8.88
N TYR A 130 10.76 -14.09 9.78
CA TYR A 130 10.81 -14.89 10.99
C TYR A 130 9.60 -14.63 11.90
N ASN A 131 9.22 -13.37 12.09
CA ASN A 131 8.02 -13.00 12.84
C ASN A 131 6.74 -13.55 12.19
N ASN A 132 6.66 -13.52 10.85
CA ASN A 132 5.53 -14.11 10.12
C ASN A 132 5.47 -15.64 10.32
N LYS A 133 6.62 -16.33 10.26
CA LYS A 133 6.70 -17.77 10.51
C LYS A 133 6.17 -18.12 11.90
N LYS A 134 6.55 -17.36 12.93
CA LYS A 134 6.00 -17.53 14.30
C LYS A 134 4.49 -17.41 14.34
N LYS A 135 3.91 -16.40 13.67
CA LYS A 135 2.45 -16.21 13.61
C LYS A 135 1.75 -17.38 12.90
N ILE A 136 2.33 -17.89 11.82
CA ILE A 136 1.79 -19.04 11.07
C ILE A 136 1.78 -20.29 11.96
N VAL A 137 2.89 -20.56 12.66
CA VAL A 137 2.99 -21.71 13.59
C VAL A 137 1.96 -21.59 14.71
N ALA A 138 1.86 -20.43 15.36
CA ALA A 138 0.89 -20.21 16.42
C ALA A 138 -0.56 -20.38 15.94
N ALA A 139 -0.90 -19.88 14.75
CA ALA A 139 -2.22 -20.06 14.16
C ALA A 139 -2.52 -21.54 13.84
N HIS A 140 -1.51 -22.29 13.38
CA HIS A 140 -1.65 -23.72 13.13
C HIS A 140 -1.88 -24.50 14.42
N GLU A 141 -1.10 -24.22 15.47
CA GLU A 141 -1.27 -24.84 16.79
C GLU A 141 -2.68 -24.63 17.33
N GLN A 142 -3.20 -23.40 17.27
CA GLN A 142 -4.57 -23.08 17.67
C GLN A 142 -5.62 -23.84 16.84
N SER A 143 -5.41 -23.93 15.52
CA SER A 143 -6.32 -24.64 14.63
C SER A 143 -6.36 -26.14 14.92
N VAL A 144 -5.21 -26.75 15.21
CA VAL A 144 -5.11 -28.16 15.57
C VAL A 144 -5.76 -28.42 16.93
N GLN A 145 -5.49 -27.58 17.93
CA GLN A 145 -6.12 -27.68 19.25
C GLN A 145 -7.64 -27.57 19.17
N LYS A 146 -8.15 -26.64 18.36
CA LYS A 146 -9.59 -26.50 18.13
C LYS A 146 -10.17 -27.77 17.50
N TYR A 147 -9.55 -28.29 16.44
CA TYR A 147 -10.01 -29.52 15.79
C TYR A 147 -10.04 -30.72 16.75
N ILE A 148 -9.02 -30.85 17.61
CA ILE A 148 -8.96 -31.91 18.64
C ILE A 148 -10.03 -31.71 19.72
N SER A 149 -10.41 -30.47 20.03
CA SER A 149 -11.42 -30.18 21.07
C SER A 149 -12.85 -30.31 20.55
N ASP A 150 -13.06 -30.12 19.25
CA ASP A 150 -14.36 -30.21 18.56
C ASP A 150 -14.73 -31.66 18.17
N ASN A 151 -13.82 -32.64 18.35
CA ASN A 151 -14.03 -34.09 18.11
C ASN A 151 -13.77 -34.90 19.38
#